data_AF-A0A1C0VVD1-F1
#
_entry.id   AF-A0A1C0VVD1-F1
#
_cell.length_a   1.000
_cell.length_b   1.000
_cell.length_c   1.000
_cell.angle_alpha   90.00
_cell.angle_beta   90.00
_cell.angle_gamma   90.00
#
_symmetry.space_group_name_H-M   'P 1'
#
loop_
_entity.id
_entity.type
_entity.pdbx_description
1 polymer ?
#
loop_
_entity_poly.entity_id
_entity_poly.type
_entity_poly.pdbx_seq_one_letter_code
_entity_poly.pdbx_strand_id
1 'polypeptide(L)'
;MSSTIIQLLLIGLAAGIAGGMFGIGGGAIMLPAMVLLLGMDQKVATGTSIFAQIFPIGILAAMVYYRNGNLNIKYAIFIAIGLVVGNLFGALFANQPYISSELMKKFYGVFLLAIGCRYLFFK
;
A
#
# COMPACT_ATOMS: atom_id res chain seq x y z
N MET A 1 -17.39 -18.01 4.94
CA MET A 1 -16.42 -17.88 3.82
C MET A 1 -16.91 -16.94 2.72
N SER A 2 -18.15 -17.08 2.22
CA SER A 2 -18.67 -16.19 1.16
C SER A 2 -18.70 -14.70 1.55
N SER A 3 -19.03 -14.37 2.81
CA SER A 3 -19.02 -12.99 3.30
C SER A 3 -17.63 -12.34 3.29
N THR A 4 -16.58 -13.07 3.70
CA THR A 4 -15.20 -12.57 3.73
C THR A 4 -14.66 -12.28 2.32
N ILE A 5 -14.98 -13.13 1.35
CA ILE A 5 -14.57 -12.91 -0.05
C ILE A 5 -15.21 -11.64 -0.60
N ILE A 6 -16.50 -11.42 -0.34
CA ILE A 6 -17.21 -10.19 -0.73
C ILE A 6 -16.57 -8.96 -0.07
N GLN A 7 -16.24 -9.04 1.22
CA GLN A 7 -15.55 -7.95 1.92
C GLN A 7 -14.19 -7.66 1.30
N LEU A 8 -13.38 -8.68 0.98
CA LEU A 8 -12.09 -8.51 0.33
C LEU A 8 -12.21 -7.90 -1.07
N LEU A 9 -13.24 -8.28 -1.84
CA LEU A 9 -13.53 -7.66 -3.15
C LEU A 9 -13.88 -6.18 -3.01
N LEU A 10 -14.74 -5.83 -2.04
CA LEU A 10 -15.12 -4.44 -1.78
C LEU A 10 -13.93 -3.60 -1.31
N ILE A 11 -13.09 -4.15 -0.42
CA ILE A 11 -11.85 -3.53 0.03
C ILE A 11 -10.92 -3.29 -1.17
N GLY A 12 -10.74 -4.31 -2.02
CA GLY A 12 -9.92 -4.21 -3.23
C GLY A 12 -10.43 -3.17 -4.21
N LEU A 13 -11.76 -3.07 -4.41
CA LEU A 13 -12.37 -2.08 -5.29
C LEU A 13 -12.19 -0.66 -4.76
N ALA A 14 -12.48 -0.42 -3.48
CA ALA A 14 -12.27 0.89 -2.85
C ALA A 14 -10.79 1.31 -2.87
N ALA A 15 -9.90 0.38 -2.55
CA ALA A 15 -8.46 0.60 -2.60
C ALA A 15 -7.94 0.83 -4.01
N GLY A 16 -8.49 0.14 -5.02
CA GLY A 16 -8.14 0.32 -6.43
C GLY A 16 -8.53 1.70 -6.96
N ILE A 17 -9.74 2.17 -6.64
CA ILE A 17 -10.20 3.53 -6.98
C ILE A 17 -9.26 4.57 -6.38
N ALA A 18 -9.03 4.50 -5.06
CA ALA A 18 -8.14 5.44 -4.37
C ALA A 18 -6.68 5.33 -4.85
N GLY A 19 -6.21 4.11 -5.13
CA GLY A 19 -4.87 3.85 -5.66
C GLY A 19 -4.64 4.48 -7.03
N GLY A 20 -5.64 4.40 -7.92
CA GLY A 20 -5.60 5.06 -9.23
C GLY A 20 -5.68 6.59 -9.14
N MET A 21 -6.52 7.12 -8.25
CA MET A 21 -6.71 8.56 -8.06
C MET A 21 -5.52 9.25 -7.40
N PHE A 22 -5.00 8.68 -6.31
CA PHE A 22 -3.98 9.33 -5.47
C PHE A 22 -2.57 8.76 -5.68
N GLY A 23 -2.40 7.69 -6.46
CA GLY A 23 -1.09 7.06 -6.69
C GLY A 23 -0.53 6.31 -5.47
N ILE A 24 -1.32 6.11 -4.41
CA ILE A 24 -0.89 5.49 -3.13
C ILE A 24 -0.75 3.95 -3.19
N GLY A 25 -1.01 3.32 -4.35
CA GLY A 25 -1.01 1.87 -4.52
C GLY A 25 -2.14 1.13 -3.79
N GLY A 26 -3.07 1.82 -3.13
CA GLY A 26 -4.23 1.21 -2.43
C GLY A 26 -3.91 0.60 -1.05
N GLY A 27 -2.63 0.49 -0.68
CA GLY A 27 -2.21 -0.10 0.60
C GLY A 27 -2.70 0.69 1.81
N ALA A 28 -2.75 2.03 1.68
CA ALA A 28 -3.31 2.94 2.67
C ALA A 28 -4.76 2.61 3.09
N ILE A 29 -5.51 1.97 2.20
CA ILE A 29 -6.90 1.56 2.45
C ILE A 29 -6.99 0.07 2.78
N MET A 30 -6.30 -0.79 2.02
CA MET A 30 -6.38 -2.25 2.23
C MET A 30 -5.88 -2.66 3.61
N LEU A 31 -4.72 -2.13 4.04
CA LEU A 31 -4.10 -2.50 5.32
C LEU A 31 -5.02 -2.25 6.52
N PRO A 32 -5.51 -1.01 6.77
CA PRO A 32 -6.39 -0.77 7.90
C PRO A 32 -7.72 -1.49 7.75
N ALA A 33 -8.26 -1.66 6.53
CA ALA A 33 -9.50 -2.39 6.33
C ALA A 33 -9.36 -3.88 6.71
N MET A 34 -8.30 -4.55 6.27
CA MET A 34 -8.03 -5.95 6.64
C MET A 34 -7.78 -6.11 8.14
N VAL A 35 -7.03 -5.20 8.75
CA VAL A 35 -6.66 -5.30 10.16
C VAL A 35 -7.81 -4.92 11.10
N LEU A 36 -8.56 -3.86 10.79
CA LEU A 36 -9.61 -3.34 11.66
C LEU A 36 -10.98 -3.97 11.41
N LEU A 37 -11.31 -4.30 10.15
CA LEU A 37 -12.62 -4.87 9.81
C LEU A 37 -12.61 -6.39 9.79
N LEU A 38 -11.50 -7.00 9.34
CA LEU A 38 -11.38 -8.46 9.23
C LEU A 38 -10.55 -9.08 10.37
N GLY A 39 -9.98 -8.26 11.26
CA GLY A 39 -9.17 -8.74 12.38
C GLY A 39 -7.87 -9.44 11.97
N MET A 40 -7.39 -9.20 10.75
CA MET A 40 -6.16 -9.83 10.26
C MET A 40 -4.94 -9.30 11.02
N ASP A 41 -3.96 -10.19 11.23
CA ASP A 41 -2.66 -9.79 11.71
C ASP A 41 -2.00 -8.76 10.77
N GLN A 42 -1.36 -7.73 11.33
CA GLN A 42 -0.77 -6.64 10.56
C GLN A 42 0.28 -7.13 9.56
N LYS A 43 1.13 -8.10 9.92
CA LYS A 43 2.17 -8.61 9.02
C LYS A 43 1.55 -9.43 7.89
N VAL A 44 0.54 -10.26 8.21
CA VAL A 44 -0.22 -11.02 7.22
C VAL A 44 -0.93 -10.08 6.24
N ALA A 45 -1.69 -9.11 6.74
CA ALA A 45 -2.35 -8.10 5.91
C ALA A 45 -1.34 -7.34 5.04
N THR A 46 -0.16 -7.00 5.57
CA THR A 46 0.92 -6.35 4.82
C THR A 46 1.38 -7.21 3.65
N GLY A 47 1.73 -8.48 3.89
CA GLY A 47 2.14 -9.41 2.83
C GLY A 47 1.05 -9.62 1.77
N THR A 48 -0.21 -9.81 2.20
CA THR A 48 -1.35 -9.95 1.29
C THR A 48 -1.55 -8.71 0.43
N SER A 49 -1.45 -7.51 1.02
CA SER A 49 -1.60 -6.25 0.29
C SER A 49 -0.51 -6.05 -0.76
N ILE A 50 0.76 -6.35 -0.41
CA ILE A 50 1.89 -6.24 -1.34
C ILE A 50 1.66 -7.16 -2.54
N PHE A 51 1.27 -8.42 -2.30
CA PHE A 51 0.97 -9.36 -3.38
C PHE A 51 -0.15 -8.86 -4.30
N ALA A 52 -1.24 -8.32 -3.72
CA ALA A 52 -2.36 -7.78 -4.49
C ALA A 52 -1.98 -6.55 -5.34
N GLN A 53 -0.94 -5.81 -4.95
CA GLN A 53 -0.50 -4.59 -5.63
C GLN A 53 0.44 -4.82 -6.81
N ILE A 54 1.31 -5.84 -6.73
CA ILE A 54 2.46 -6.00 -7.64
C ILE A 54 2.03 -6.16 -9.11
N PHE A 55 1.05 -7.01 -9.40
CA PHE A 55 0.75 -7.40 -10.78
C PHE A 55 -0.35 -6.55 -11.45
N PRO A 56 -1.56 -6.42 -10.87
CA PRO A 56 -2.68 -5.84 -11.63
C PRO A 56 -2.80 -4.31 -11.49
N ILE A 57 -2.49 -3.73 -10.32
CA ILE A 57 -2.88 -2.34 -10.03
C ILE A 57 -1.88 -1.35 -10.62
N GLY A 58 -0.58 -1.55 -10.37
CA GLY A 58 0.46 -0.61 -10.77
C GLY A 58 0.57 -0.43 -12.29
N ILE A 59 0.53 -1.53 -13.05
CA ILE A 59 0.72 -1.52 -14.50
C ILE A 59 -0.44 -0.82 -15.21
N LEU A 60 -1.69 -1.15 -14.84
CA LEU A 60 -2.87 -0.58 -15.47
C LEU A 60 -2.97 0.93 -15.21
N ALA A 61 -2.74 1.36 -13.97
CA ALA A 61 -2.74 2.78 -13.63
C ALA A 61 -1.60 3.52 -14.36
N ALA A 62 -0.37 3.00 -14.32
CA ALA A 62 0.77 3.61 -15.00
C ALA A 62 0.57 3.71 -16.51
N MET A 63 -0.09 2.74 -17.15
CA MET A 63 -0.44 2.79 -18.57
C MET A 63 -1.39 3.95 -18.88
N VAL A 64 -2.39 4.18 -18.04
CA VAL A 64 -3.31 5.33 -18.21
C VAL A 64 -2.56 6.65 -18.05
N TYR A 65 -1.71 6.79 -17.02
CA TYR A 65 -0.89 7.99 -16.83
C TYR A 65 0.11 8.21 -17.98
N TYR A 66 0.71 7.14 -18.52
CA TYR A 66 1.60 7.20 -19.68
C TYR A 66 0.88 7.69 -20.93
N ARG A 67 -0.31 7.12 -21.23
CA ARG A 67 -1.11 7.52 -22.39
C ARG A 67 -1.56 8.98 -22.32
N ASN A 68 -1.73 9.52 -21.11
CA ASN A 68 -2.10 10.91 -20.88
C ASN A 68 -0.89 11.86 -20.81
N GLY A 69 0.34 11.39 -21.06
CA GLY A 69 1.55 12.22 -20.99
C GLY A 69 2.00 12.60 -19.58
N ASN A 70 1.40 12.00 -18.54
CA ASN A 70 1.63 12.32 -17.13
C ASN A 70 2.64 11.37 -16.46
N LEU A 71 3.50 10.71 -17.24
CA LEU A 71 4.51 9.78 -16.73
C LEU A 71 5.91 10.17 -17.21
N ASN A 72 6.80 10.50 -16.26
CA ASN A 72 8.23 10.61 -16.54
C ASN A 72 8.90 9.24 -16.33
N ILE A 73 9.19 8.54 -17.43
CA ILE A 73 9.80 7.20 -17.40
C ILE A 73 11.17 7.21 -16.73
N LYS A 74 11.99 8.23 -16.99
CA LYS A 74 13.35 8.32 -16.42
C LYS A 74 13.29 8.35 -14.89
N TYR A 75 12.45 9.22 -14.33
CA TYR A 75 12.28 9.31 -12.87
C TYR A 75 11.65 8.05 -12.30
N ALA A 76 10.66 7.47 -12.99
CA ALA A 76 10.04 6.22 -12.57
C ALA A 76 11.05 5.07 -12.44
N ILE A 77 12.02 4.95 -13.35
CA ILE A 77 13.06 3.90 -13.30
C ILE A 77 13.96 4.08 -12.06
N PHE A 78 14.45 5.29 -11.80
CA PHE A 78 15.29 5.53 -10.62
C PHE A 78 14.54 5.29 -9.31
N ILE A 79 13.27 5.71 -9.24
CA ILE A 79 12.40 5.42 -8.10
C ILE A 79 12.18 3.91 -7.95
N ALA A 80 11.95 3.18 -9.05
CA ALA A 80 11.76 1.73 -9.04
C ALA A 80 12.97 0.99 -8.45
N ILE A 81 14.19 1.39 -8.79
CA ILE A 81 15.41 0.81 -8.20
C ILE A 81 15.43 1.02 -6.68
N GLY A 82 15.14 2.24 -6.22
CA GLY A 82 15.05 2.55 -4.80
C GLY A 82 13.96 1.74 -4.09
N LEU A 83 12.80 1.57 -4.74
CA LEU A 83 11.68 0.78 -4.22
C LEU A 83 12.05 -0.69 -4.06
N VAL A 84 12.75 -1.30 -5.02
CA VAL A 84 13.18 -2.70 -4.93
C VAL A 84 14.05 -2.91 -3.70
N VAL A 85 15.06 -2.07 -3.53
CA VAL A 85 16.00 -2.16 -2.41
C VAL A 85 15.28 -1.88 -1.09
N GLY A 86 14.53 -0.78 -1.02
CA GLY A 86 13.80 -0.37 0.18
C GLY A 86 12.74 -1.38 0.62
N ASN A 87 11.96 -1.94 -0.31
CA ASN A 87 10.96 -2.95 0.01
C ASN A 87 11.59 -4.24 0.52
N LEU A 88 12.72 -4.68 -0.07
CA LEU A 88 13.42 -5.87 0.40
C LEU A 88 13.88 -5.70 1.86
N PHE A 89 14.62 -4.62 2.15
CA PHE A 89 15.10 -4.37 3.51
C PHE A 89 13.95 -4.10 4.50
N GLY A 90 12.92 -3.38 4.08
CA GLY A 90 11.73 -3.13 4.88
C GLY A 90 10.99 -4.41 5.24
N ALA A 91 10.81 -5.34 4.29
CA ALA A 91 10.18 -6.64 4.53
C ALA A 91 11.04 -7.52 5.45
N LEU A 92 12.36 -7.53 5.27
CA LEU A 92 13.28 -8.26 6.14
C LEU A 92 13.27 -7.72 7.57
N PHE A 93 13.21 -6.39 7.74
CA PHE A 93 13.14 -5.74 9.04
C PHE A 93 11.79 -6.03 9.72
N ALA A 94 10.67 -5.84 9.03
CA ALA A 94 9.32 -6.04 9.59
C ALA A 94 9.09 -7.49 10.06
N ASN A 95 9.80 -8.48 9.51
CA ASN A 95 9.69 -9.89 9.87
C ASN A 95 10.72 -10.34 10.93
N GLN A 96 11.49 -9.42 11.53
CA GLN A 96 12.38 -9.78 12.63
C GLN A 96 11.59 -10.24 13.88
N PRO A 97 12.13 -11.17 14.69
CA PRO A 97 11.42 -11.77 15.82
C PRO A 97 10.99 -10.78 16.91
N TYR A 98 11.76 -9.71 17.11
CA TYR A 98 11.51 -8.68 18.13
C TYR A 98 10.52 -7.60 17.69
N ILE A 99 10.09 -7.59 16.41
CA ILE A 99 9.11 -6.64 15.91
C ILE A 99 7.73 -7.28 15.94
N SER A 100 6.84 -6.80 16.81
CA SER A 100 5.48 -7.30 16.88
C SER A 100 4.58 -6.68 15.81
N SER A 101 3.51 -7.38 15.45
CA SER A 101 2.47 -6.87 14.55
C SER A 101 1.79 -5.62 15.09
N GLU A 102 1.65 -5.52 16.42
CA GLU A 102 1.12 -4.33 17.08
C GLU A 102 2.05 -3.13 16.93
N LEU A 103 3.37 -3.33 17.06
CA LEU A 103 4.36 -2.28 16.82
C LEU A 103 4.32 -1.80 15.37
N MET A 104 4.23 -2.72 14.41
CA MET A 104 4.05 -2.38 12.99
C MET A 104 2.77 -1.58 12.75
N LYS A 105 1.66 -1.97 13.38
CA LYS A 105 0.39 -1.24 13.29
C LYS A 105 0.51 0.18 13.85
N LYS A 106 1.19 0.36 14.98
CA LYS A 106 1.45 1.68 15.59
C LYS A 106 2.32 2.55 14.69
N PHE A 107 3.44 2.01 14.19
CA PHE A 107 4.30 2.73 13.25
C PHE A 107 3.56 3.16 12.00
N TYR A 108 2.74 2.26 11.45
CA TYR A 108 1.92 2.57 10.30
C TYR A 108 0.91 3.69 10.56
N GLY A 109 0.22 3.65 11.71
CA GLY A 109 -0.70 4.71 12.13
C GLY A 109 -0.01 6.06 12.30
N VAL A 110 1.14 6.10 12.97
CA VAL A 110 1.95 7.33 13.12
C VAL A 110 2.41 7.86 11.78
N PHE A 111 2.85 6.97 10.86
CA PHE A 111 3.23 7.34 9.51
C PHE A 111 2.08 8.00 8.75
N LEU A 112 0.87 7.40 8.78
CA LEU A 112 -0.30 7.98 8.12
C LEU A 112 -0.69 9.34 8.70
N LEU A 113 -0.64 9.49 10.03
CA LEU A 113 -0.90 10.77 10.68
C LEU A 113 0.13 11.83 10.28
N ALA A 114 1.42 11.48 10.29
CA ALA A 114 2.50 12.40 9.93
C ALA A 114 2.36 12.87 8.47
N ILE A 115 2.10 11.94 7.53
CA ILE A 115 1.87 12.28 6.13
C ILE A 115 0.61 13.13 5.97
N GLY A 116 -0.51 12.76 6.62
CA GLY A 116 -1.76 13.50 6.55
C GLY A 116 -1.62 14.93 7.08
N CYS A 117 -1.03 15.10 8.27
CA CYS A 117 -0.73 16.41 8.83
C CYS A 117 0.20 17.21 7.90
N ARG A 118 1.24 16.59 7.36
CA ARG A 118 2.15 17.27 6.44
C ARG A 118 1.42 17.74 5.18
N TYR A 119 0.59 16.89 4.58
CA TYR A 119 -0.15 17.21 3.35
C TYR A 119 -1.20 18.32 3.54
N LEU A 120 -1.77 18.46 4.74
CA LEU A 120 -2.79 19.47 5.06
C LEU A 120 -2.20 20.83 5.44
N PHE A 121 -1.13 20.83 6.23
CA PHE A 121 -0.63 22.05 6.87
C PHE A 121 0.66 22.59 6.27
N PHE A 122 1.33 21.83 5.43
CA PHE A 122 2.62 22.21 4.87
C PHE A 122 2.62 22.02 3.35
N LYS A 123 3.14 23.01 2.63
CA LYS A 123 3.41 22.93 1.18
C LYS A 123 4.50 21.90 0.87
#